data_AF-A0A920L332-F1
#
_entry.id   AF-A0A920L332-F1
#
_cell.length_a   1.000
_cell.length_b   1.000
_cell.length_c   1.000
_cell.angle_alpha   90.00
_cell.angle_beta   90.00
_cell.angle_gamma   90.00
#
_symmetry.space_group_name_H-M   'P 1'
#
loop_
_entity.id
_entity.type
_entity.pdbx_description
1 polymer ?
#
loop_
_entity_poly.entity_id
_entity_poly.type
_entity_poly.pdbx_seq_one_letter_code
_entity_poly.pdbx_strand_id
1 'polypeptide(L)'
;MYDLIIKNGLIYDGKGGRPFKADIAILEEKIVSVGSIKGESKKTIDASGRIVTPGFVDIHTHYDGQVTWDPYLRPSTYHGVTTVVMGNCGVGFSPCKPDQRDWLIGLMEGVEDIPGTALHEGIDWEWESFPEYLDALEKTSCNRRWNANTTWCSQGLCNG
;
A
#
# COMPACT_ATOMS: atom_id res chain seq x y z
N MET A 1 -9.71 22.35 -13.33
CA MET A 1 -8.69 22.41 -12.26
C MET A 1 -8.39 20.98 -11.84
N TYR A 2 -7.13 20.58 -11.81
CA TYR A 2 -6.69 19.23 -11.42
C TYR A 2 -6.50 19.11 -9.89
N ASP A 3 -6.47 17.89 -9.37
CA ASP A 3 -6.14 17.68 -7.95
C ASP A 3 -4.62 17.78 -7.73
N LEU A 4 -3.84 17.12 -8.60
CA LEU A 4 -2.38 17.13 -8.55
C LEU A 4 -1.81 17.19 -9.97
N ILE A 5 -0.79 18.03 -10.16
CA ILE A 5 0.12 17.91 -11.31
C ILE A 5 1.53 17.59 -10.80
N ILE A 6 2.16 16.58 -11.38
CA ILE A 6 3.60 16.29 -11.24
C ILE A 6 4.29 16.82 -12.50
N LYS A 7 5.16 17.82 -12.38
CA LYS A 7 5.81 18.49 -13.52
C LYS A 7 7.24 18.05 -13.75
N ASN A 8 7.70 18.15 -14.99
CA ASN A 8 9.11 18.03 -15.39
C ASN A 8 9.77 16.68 -15.04
N GLY A 9 8.97 15.63 -14.89
CA GLY A 9 9.47 14.31 -14.52
C GLY A 9 10.13 13.59 -15.70
N LEU A 10 11.15 12.77 -15.42
CA LEU A 10 11.60 11.74 -16.35
C LEU A 10 10.78 10.47 -16.12
N ILE A 11 9.79 10.22 -16.98
CA ILE A 11 8.81 9.16 -16.80
C ILE A 11 9.34 7.82 -17.32
N TYR A 12 9.26 6.81 -16.45
CA TYR A 12 9.34 5.40 -16.82
C TYR A 12 7.94 4.80 -16.65
N ASP A 13 7.25 4.47 -17.74
CA ASP A 13 5.83 4.08 -17.72
C ASP A 13 5.58 2.60 -17.42
N GLY A 14 6.64 1.82 -17.14
CA GLY A 14 6.57 0.39 -16.86
C GLY A 14 6.46 -0.51 -18.09
N LYS A 15 6.43 0.04 -19.33
CA LYS A 15 6.34 -0.78 -20.56
C LYS A 15 7.68 -1.30 -21.07
N GLY A 16 8.78 -1.04 -20.35
CA GLY A 16 10.13 -1.43 -20.75
C GLY A 16 10.77 -0.57 -21.86
N GLY A 17 10.10 0.49 -22.28
CA GLY A 17 10.63 1.45 -23.27
C GLY A 17 11.66 2.43 -22.70
N ARG A 18 12.17 3.31 -23.57
CA ARG A 18 13.03 4.43 -23.13
C ARG A 18 12.20 5.45 -22.34
N PRO A 19 12.76 6.06 -21.28
CA PRO A 19 12.06 7.09 -20.53
C PRO A 19 11.90 8.37 -21.35
N PHE A 20 10.89 9.17 -20.99
CA PHE A 20 10.60 10.44 -21.66
C PHE A 20 10.24 11.54 -20.66
N LYS A 21 10.51 12.81 -21.02
CA LYS A 21 10.14 13.95 -20.18
C LYS A 21 8.68 14.33 -20.40
N ALA A 22 7.91 14.44 -19.33
CA ALA A 22 6.53 14.88 -19.38
C ALA A 22 6.00 15.25 -17.98
N ASP A 23 4.84 15.91 -17.98
CA ASP A 23 4.03 16.14 -16.79
C ASP A 23 2.94 15.06 -16.67
N ILE A 24 2.42 14.86 -15.46
CA ILE A 24 1.29 13.97 -15.16
C ILE A 24 0.22 14.77 -14.43
N ALA A 25 -1.03 14.72 -14.90
CA ALA A 25 -2.18 15.28 -14.20
C ALA A 25 -3.05 14.18 -13.59
N ILE A 26 -3.44 14.40 -12.35
CA ILE A 26 -4.31 13.53 -11.57
C ILE A 26 -5.59 14.29 -11.23
N LEU A 27 -6.72 13.63 -11.46
CA LEU A 27 -8.06 14.10 -11.10
C LEU A 27 -8.87 12.89 -10.63
N GLU A 28 -9.55 13.03 -9.48
CA GLU A 28 -10.40 11.97 -8.92
C GLU A 28 -9.66 10.63 -8.81
N GLU A 29 -8.42 10.68 -8.25
CA GLU A 29 -7.55 9.52 -8.01
C GLU A 29 -7.08 8.78 -9.27
N LYS A 30 -7.32 9.34 -10.47
CA LYS A 30 -6.91 8.77 -11.76
C LYS A 30 -5.91 9.67 -12.46
N ILE A 31 -4.97 9.06 -13.17
CA ILE A 31 -4.13 9.76 -14.15
C ILE A 31 -5.01 10.10 -15.35
N VAL A 32 -5.24 11.39 -15.60
CA VAL A 32 -6.11 11.86 -16.70
C VAL A 32 -5.32 12.40 -17.88
N SER A 33 -4.04 12.69 -17.71
CA SER A 33 -3.17 13.15 -18.80
C SER A 33 -1.70 12.91 -18.48
N VAL A 34 -0.92 12.61 -19.52
CA VAL A 34 0.54 12.52 -19.51
C VAL A 34 1.07 13.25 -20.73
N GLY A 35 1.97 14.21 -20.55
CA GLY A 35 2.53 15.01 -21.65
C GLY A 35 2.78 16.46 -21.22
N SER A 36 2.58 17.40 -22.14
CA SER A 36 2.63 18.83 -21.82
C SER A 36 1.28 19.30 -21.28
N ILE A 37 1.19 19.64 -20.00
CA ILE A 37 -0.08 19.92 -19.33
C ILE A 37 -0.26 21.42 -19.10
N LYS A 38 -1.40 21.94 -19.56
CA LYS A 38 -1.85 23.32 -19.32
C LYS A 38 -3.00 23.31 -18.32
N GLY A 39 -3.05 24.28 -17.42
CA GLY A 39 -4.12 24.45 -16.45
C GLY A 39 -3.65 24.48 -15.00
N GLU A 40 -4.58 24.81 -14.11
CA GLU A 40 -4.34 24.93 -12.68
C GLU A 40 -4.60 23.61 -11.96
N SER A 41 -3.87 23.38 -10.86
CA SER A 41 -4.03 22.24 -9.97
C SER A 41 -4.07 22.70 -8.52
N LYS A 42 -4.81 22.00 -7.66
CA LYS A 42 -4.81 22.24 -6.20
C LYS A 42 -3.41 22.07 -5.61
N LYS A 43 -2.65 21.09 -6.10
CA LYS A 43 -1.27 20.82 -5.71
C LYS A 43 -0.40 20.63 -6.96
N THR A 44 0.80 21.20 -6.95
CA THR A 44 1.83 20.94 -7.96
C THR A 44 3.09 20.41 -7.29
N ILE A 45 3.67 19.36 -7.85
CA ILE A 45 4.97 18.80 -7.45
C ILE A 45 5.94 19.02 -8.61
N ASP A 46 7.11 19.60 -8.35
CA ASP A 46 8.19 19.70 -9.33
C ASP A 46 9.11 18.48 -9.21
N ALA A 47 9.13 17.64 -10.24
CA ALA A 47 9.95 16.44 -10.34
C ALA A 47 11.18 16.64 -11.23
N SER A 48 11.62 17.89 -11.43
CA SER A 48 12.85 18.21 -12.16
C SER A 48 14.06 17.44 -11.61
N GLY A 49 14.76 16.72 -12.51
CA GLY A 49 15.91 15.89 -12.13
C GLY A 49 15.55 14.61 -11.37
N ARG A 50 14.27 14.28 -11.24
CA ARG A 50 13.77 13.05 -10.60
C ARG A 50 13.13 12.13 -11.64
N ILE A 51 13.08 10.85 -11.29
CA ILE A 51 12.31 9.86 -12.03
C ILE A 51 10.88 9.81 -11.52
N VAL A 52 9.94 9.54 -12.41
CA VAL A 52 8.54 9.29 -12.06
C VAL A 52 8.16 7.93 -12.62
N THR A 53 7.71 7.03 -11.76
CA THR A 53 7.37 5.65 -12.10
C THR A 53 5.95 5.33 -11.60
N PRO A 54 5.30 4.27 -12.13
CA PRO A 54 4.27 3.59 -11.37
C PRO A 54 4.78 3.23 -9.97
N GLY A 55 3.89 3.20 -8.99
CA GLY A 55 4.22 2.66 -7.69
C GLY A 55 4.54 1.17 -7.80
N PHE A 56 5.45 0.69 -6.96
CA PHE A 56 5.88 -0.70 -7.04
C PHE A 56 4.81 -1.64 -6.48
N VAL A 57 4.75 -2.83 -7.06
CA VAL A 57 3.87 -3.93 -6.62
C VAL A 57 4.76 -4.98 -5.99
N ASP A 58 4.64 -5.12 -4.68
CA ASP A 58 5.33 -6.14 -3.91
C ASP A 58 4.46 -7.40 -3.86
N ILE A 59 4.85 -8.40 -4.66
CA ILE A 59 4.05 -9.61 -4.86
C ILE A 59 4.25 -10.64 -3.75
N HIS A 60 5.16 -10.40 -2.81
CA HIS A 60 5.55 -11.40 -1.83
C HIS A 60 5.83 -10.78 -0.46
N THR A 61 4.75 -10.58 0.29
CA THR A 61 4.84 -10.01 1.64
C THR A 61 4.16 -10.90 2.68
N HIS A 62 4.58 -10.70 3.92
CA HIS A 62 4.05 -11.34 5.13
C HIS A 62 3.45 -10.30 6.09
N TYR A 63 2.81 -9.26 5.54
CA TYR A 63 2.18 -8.20 6.32
C TYR A 63 0.82 -8.58 6.89
N ASP A 64 0.38 -9.83 6.73
CA ASP A 64 -0.90 -10.38 7.21
C ASP A 64 -1.17 -10.06 8.69
N GLY A 65 -0.13 -10.06 9.52
CA GLY A 65 -0.21 -9.55 10.89
C GLY A 65 -0.02 -8.03 10.94
N GLN A 66 1.08 -7.52 10.38
CA GLN A 66 1.50 -6.12 10.53
C GLN A 66 0.47 -5.08 10.11
N VAL A 67 -0.35 -5.40 9.12
CA VAL A 67 -1.39 -4.50 8.63
C VAL A 67 -2.40 -4.10 9.72
N THR A 68 -2.51 -4.86 10.82
CA THR A 68 -3.44 -4.55 11.92
C THR A 68 -2.94 -3.45 12.85
N TRP A 69 -1.62 -3.23 12.96
CA TRP A 69 -1.05 -2.21 13.84
C TRP A 69 -0.25 -1.12 13.10
N ASP A 70 0.16 -1.36 11.85
CA ASP A 70 0.82 -0.37 11.00
C ASP A 70 0.01 -0.15 9.72
N PRO A 71 -1.01 0.75 9.74
CA PRO A 71 -1.90 0.97 8.61
C PRO A 71 -1.21 1.57 7.38
N TYR A 72 0.04 2.03 7.54
CA TYR A 72 0.85 2.62 6.48
C TYR A 72 1.84 1.63 5.85
N LEU A 73 1.98 0.42 6.39
CA LEU A 73 2.96 -0.59 5.95
C LEU A 73 4.32 0.06 5.63
N ARG A 74 4.84 0.82 6.62
CA ARG A 74 5.97 1.76 6.44
C ARG A 74 7.20 1.13 5.81
N PRO A 75 7.59 -0.13 6.12
CA PRO A 75 8.74 -0.74 5.48
C PRO A 75 8.59 -0.82 3.96
N SER A 76 7.38 -0.99 3.41
CA SER A 76 7.16 -1.01 1.95
C SER A 76 6.91 0.39 1.38
N THR A 77 6.11 1.23 2.04
CA THR A 77 5.77 2.56 1.48
C THR A 77 6.98 3.49 1.40
N TYR A 78 7.97 3.38 2.30
CA TYR A 78 9.23 4.13 2.21
C TYR A 78 10.10 3.74 1.01
N HIS A 79 9.89 2.54 0.45
CA HIS A 79 10.59 2.07 -0.75
C HIS A 79 9.80 2.28 -2.04
N GLY A 80 8.68 3.01 -2.00
CA GLY A 80 7.88 3.33 -3.19
C GLY A 80 6.86 2.24 -3.58
N VAL A 81 6.63 1.25 -2.71
CA VAL A 81 5.58 0.24 -2.91
C VAL A 81 4.21 0.88 -2.64
N THR A 82 3.29 0.68 -3.57
CA THR A 82 1.90 1.16 -3.48
C THR A 82 0.88 0.03 -3.42
N THR A 83 1.31 -1.21 -3.65
CA THR A 83 0.44 -2.39 -3.61
C THR A 83 1.24 -3.57 -3.11
N VAL A 84 0.65 -4.33 -2.19
CA VAL A 84 1.23 -5.55 -1.64
C VAL A 84 0.29 -6.73 -1.87
N VAL A 85 0.85 -7.92 -2.02
CA VAL A 85 0.14 -9.19 -1.97
C VAL A 85 0.56 -9.93 -0.70
N MET A 86 -0.42 -10.34 0.09
CA MET A 86 -0.26 -11.02 1.39
C MET A 86 -0.73 -12.48 1.30
N GLY A 87 -0.48 -13.29 2.32
CA GLY A 87 -0.86 -14.71 2.36
C GLY A 87 0.08 -15.63 1.56
N ASN A 88 1.37 -15.30 1.56
CA ASN A 88 2.41 -16.03 0.83
C ASN A 88 2.92 -17.25 1.62
N CYS A 89 3.70 -18.11 0.96
CA CYS A 89 4.36 -19.28 1.58
C CYS A 89 3.43 -20.29 2.27
N GLY A 90 2.12 -20.23 2.01
CA GLY A 90 1.13 -21.07 2.68
C GLY A 90 0.84 -20.63 4.12
N VAL A 91 1.28 -19.43 4.51
CA VAL A 91 1.08 -18.88 5.85
C VAL A 91 0.35 -17.54 5.76
N GLY A 92 -0.68 -17.38 6.59
CA GLY A 92 -1.46 -16.15 6.69
C GLY A 92 -2.22 -16.12 8.01
N PHE A 93 -2.56 -14.93 8.49
CA PHE A 93 -3.22 -14.74 9.78
C PHE A 93 -4.74 -14.96 9.76
N SER A 94 -5.30 -15.38 8.61
CA SER A 94 -6.73 -15.71 8.48
C SER A 94 -6.97 -16.83 7.46
N PRO A 95 -7.93 -17.74 7.70
CA PRO A 95 -8.76 -17.89 8.93
C PRO A 95 -7.94 -18.46 10.11
N CYS A 96 -8.30 -18.09 11.35
CA CYS A 96 -7.61 -18.56 12.55
C CYS A 96 -8.55 -18.63 13.76
N LYS A 97 -8.73 -19.82 14.33
CA LYS A 97 -9.54 -20.01 15.54
C LYS A 97 -8.78 -19.58 16.81
N PRO A 98 -9.48 -19.18 17.89
CA PRO A 98 -8.84 -18.73 19.13
C PRO A 98 -7.84 -19.73 19.71
N ASP A 99 -8.11 -21.03 19.62
CA ASP A 99 -7.24 -22.11 20.10
C ASP A 99 -6.02 -22.40 19.21
N GLN A 100 -5.91 -21.73 18.04
CA GLN A 100 -4.82 -21.91 17.07
C GLN A 100 -3.87 -20.70 16.98
N ARG A 101 -4.19 -19.58 17.65
CA ARG A 101 -3.45 -18.30 17.53
C ARG A 101 -1.99 -18.42 17.95
N ASP A 102 -1.72 -19.01 19.11
CA ASP A 102 -0.35 -19.18 19.63
C ASP A 102 0.49 -20.06 18.71
N TRP A 103 -0.12 -21.12 18.16
CA TRP A 103 0.55 -22.00 17.19
C TRP A 103 0.91 -21.24 15.91
N LEU A 104 -0.01 -20.43 15.38
CA LEU A 104 0.22 -19.65 14.16
C LEU A 104 1.27 -18.55 14.36
N ILE A 105 1.27 -17.90 15.53
CA ILE A 105 2.32 -16.93 15.88
C ILE A 105 3.68 -17.63 15.96
N GLY A 106 3.77 -18.80 16.62
CA GLY A 106 5.01 -19.57 16.67
C GLY A 106 5.50 -20.06 15.30
N LEU A 107 4.57 -20.39 14.39
CA LEU A 107 4.91 -20.72 13.00
C LEU A 107 5.52 -19.51 12.29
N MET A 108 4.92 -18.33 12.39
CA MET A 108 5.43 -17.11 11.75
C MET A 108 6.76 -16.65 12.34
N GLU A 109 6.93 -16.76 13.65
CA GLU A 109 8.21 -16.51 14.30
C GLU A 109 9.30 -17.46 13.79
N GLY A 110 8.99 -18.74 13.61
CA GLY A 110 9.95 -19.74 13.12
C GLY A 110 10.27 -19.65 11.61
N VAL A 111 9.30 -19.25 10.79
CA VAL A 111 9.45 -19.24 9.32
C VAL A 111 9.92 -17.88 8.79
N GLU A 112 9.32 -16.79 9.28
CA GLU A 112 9.52 -15.43 8.75
C GLU A 112 10.41 -14.56 9.68
N ASP A 113 10.94 -15.15 10.76
CA ASP A 113 11.81 -14.49 11.75
C ASP A 113 11.20 -13.19 12.34
N ILE A 114 9.86 -13.12 12.38
CA ILE A 114 9.12 -12.02 12.99
C ILE A 114 9.03 -12.30 14.50
N PRO A 115 9.53 -11.40 15.38
CA PRO A 115 9.50 -11.65 16.82
C PRO A 115 8.09 -11.96 17.32
N GLY A 116 7.91 -13.08 18.01
CA GLY A 116 6.60 -13.50 18.52
C GLY A 116 5.97 -12.46 19.43
N THR A 117 6.77 -11.68 20.18
CA THR A 117 6.30 -10.57 21.01
C THR A 117 5.62 -9.47 20.20
N ALA A 118 6.15 -9.14 19.01
CA ALA A 118 5.57 -8.13 18.15
C ALA A 118 4.20 -8.59 17.61
N LEU A 119 4.06 -9.87 17.30
CA LEU A 119 2.80 -10.47 16.84
C LEU A 119 1.76 -10.56 17.96
N HIS A 120 2.16 -10.96 19.17
CA HIS A 120 1.24 -11.01 20.32
C HIS A 120 0.74 -9.62 20.76
N GLU A 121 1.60 -8.60 20.69
CA GLU A 121 1.24 -7.23 21.09
C GLU A 121 0.51 -6.46 19.98
N GLY A 122 0.88 -6.69 18.72
CA GLY A 122 0.38 -5.92 17.58
C GLY A 122 -0.93 -6.46 16.99
N ILE A 123 -1.20 -7.76 17.10
CA ILE A 123 -2.40 -8.35 16.51
C ILE A 123 -3.58 -8.22 17.46
N ASP A 124 -4.56 -7.41 17.05
CA ASP A 124 -5.87 -7.35 17.70
C ASP A 124 -6.84 -8.30 16.99
N TRP A 125 -7.06 -9.47 17.56
CA TRP A 125 -7.84 -10.54 16.94
C TRP A 125 -9.34 -10.27 16.98
N GLU A 126 -9.87 -9.72 15.90
CA GLU A 126 -11.33 -9.51 15.70
C GLU A 126 -11.98 -10.50 14.73
N TRP A 127 -11.28 -11.56 14.32
CA TRP A 127 -11.76 -12.50 13.31
C TRP A 127 -11.49 -13.97 13.66
N GLU A 128 -12.28 -14.86 13.05
CA GLU A 128 -12.00 -16.28 12.93
C GLU A 128 -12.04 -16.77 11.48
N SER A 129 -12.68 -16.00 10.59
CA SER A 129 -12.81 -16.27 9.16
C SER A 129 -12.13 -15.19 8.29
N PHE A 130 -11.93 -15.50 7.01
CA PHE A 130 -11.33 -14.55 6.06
C PHE A 130 -12.19 -13.29 5.82
N PRO A 131 -13.53 -13.37 5.65
CA PRO A 131 -14.36 -12.18 5.55
C PRO A 131 -14.26 -11.28 6.79
N GLU A 132 -14.30 -11.85 7.99
CA GLU A 132 -14.15 -11.08 9.24
C GLU A 132 -12.79 -10.40 9.35
N TYR A 133 -11.73 -11.04 8.85
CA TYR A 133 -10.41 -10.40 8.77
C TYR A 133 -10.43 -9.17 7.87
N LEU A 134 -11.05 -9.26 6.69
CA LEU A 134 -11.20 -8.09 5.81
C LEU A 134 -12.03 -6.98 6.46
N ASP A 135 -13.10 -7.34 7.17
CA ASP A 135 -13.92 -6.37 7.92
C ASP A 135 -13.10 -5.70 9.04
N ALA A 136 -12.23 -6.44 9.74
CA ALA A 136 -11.34 -5.92 10.77
C ALA A 136 -10.30 -4.94 10.19
N LEU A 137 -9.74 -5.24 9.01
CA LEU A 137 -8.83 -4.34 8.30
C LEU A 137 -9.51 -3.06 7.81
N GLU A 138 -10.78 -3.14 7.40
CA GLU A 138 -11.52 -1.95 6.97
C GLU A 138 -11.73 -0.97 8.15
N LYS A 139 -11.97 -1.48 9.37
CA LYS A 139 -12.12 -0.67 10.60
C LYS A 139 -10.84 0.05 11.03
N THR A 140 -9.69 -0.60 10.91
CA THR A 140 -8.38 -0.07 11.34
C THR A 140 -7.80 0.94 10.35
N SER A 141 -8.33 0.99 9.12
CA SER A 141 -7.84 1.88 8.09
C SER A 141 -8.19 3.35 8.36
N CYS A 142 -7.18 4.22 8.24
CA CYS A 142 -7.38 5.66 8.15
C CYS A 142 -8.12 5.99 6.83
N ASN A 143 -9.44 5.84 6.85
CA ASN A 143 -10.42 6.39 5.92
C ASN A 143 -10.03 6.42 4.43
N ARG A 144 -9.63 5.27 3.85
CA ARG A 144 -9.75 4.98 2.41
C ARG A 144 -9.63 3.47 2.13
N ARG A 145 -10.83 2.85 2.01
CA ARG A 145 -11.19 1.49 1.55
C ARG A 145 -10.07 0.57 1.06
N TRP A 146 -9.88 -0.53 1.79
CA TRP A 146 -9.38 -1.79 1.25
C TRP A 146 -10.46 -2.46 0.39
N ASN A 147 -10.71 -1.93 -0.82
CA ASN A 147 -11.48 -2.71 -1.81
C ASN A 147 -10.51 -3.59 -2.60
N ALA A 148 -10.83 -4.88 -2.71
CA ALA A 148 -10.14 -5.86 -3.56
C ALA A 148 -10.07 -5.48 -5.06
N ASN A 149 -10.64 -4.33 -5.44
CA ASN A 149 -10.47 -3.67 -6.72
C ASN A 149 -9.70 -2.36 -6.53
N THR A 150 -8.39 -2.41 -6.79
CA THR A 150 -7.45 -1.31 -7.05
C THR A 150 -8.01 0.11 -6.92
N THR A 151 -7.63 0.85 -5.87
CA THR A 151 -7.66 2.32 -5.89
C THR A 151 -6.55 2.89 -4.99
N TRP A 152 -5.86 3.90 -5.50
CA TRP A 152 -4.62 4.48 -4.99
C TRP A 152 -4.80 5.29 -3.69
N CYS A 153 -3.87 5.15 -2.75
CA CYS A 153 -3.74 6.07 -1.62
C CYS A 153 -2.83 7.25 -2.01
N SER A 154 -3.43 8.42 -2.22
CA SER A 154 -2.68 9.68 -2.29
C SER A 154 -2.33 10.12 -0.86
N GLN A 155 -1.04 10.07 -0.52
CA GLN A 155 -0.50 10.75 0.67
C GLN A 155 -0.78 12.25 0.55
N GLY A 156 -1.86 12.72 1.17
CA GLY A 156 -2.27 14.11 1.09
C GLY A 156 -3.29 14.60 2.12
N LEU A 157 -3.76 13.76 3.05
CA LEU A 157 -4.77 14.17 4.03
C LEU A 157 -4.51 13.58 5.44
N CYS A 158 -3.33 13.81 6.00
CA CYS A 158 -3.11 13.73 7.45
C CYS A 158 -2.10 14.82 7.86
N ASN A 159 -2.60 16.05 8.04
CA ASN A 159 -2.01 16.98 9.00
C ASN A 159 -2.85 16.84 10.27
N GLY A 160 -2.23 16.41 11.37
CA GLY A 160 -2.87 16.22 12.68
C GLY A 160 -2.39 14.97 13.36
#